data_AF-A0A288GSK5-F1
#
_entry.id   AF-A0A288GSK5-F1
#
_cell.length_a   1.000
_cell.length_b   1.000
_cell.length_c   1.000
_cell.angle_alpha   90.00
_cell.angle_beta   90.00
_cell.angle_gamma   90.00
#
_symmetry.space_group_name_H-M   'P 1'
#
loop_
_entity.id
_entity.type
_entity.pdbx_description
1 polymer ?
#
loop_
_entity_poly.entity_id
_entity_poly.type
_entity_poly.pdbx_seq_one_letter_code
_entity_poly.pdbx_strand_id
1 'polypeptide(L)'
;MLFNFQAFIAEMREKEDKKEIVEKYEKWFGPIQGEIKDQQWYKEYLINFANHAFKVPEELQEEFDWKLLLQLVGGSFSSECMFEKESQEEGAEWELTISVKSGDQSVVKKVSELWSFQIMRLYEIYVEEQMNLHILIKEEEKDAEAILGQRHLRLERWKLMLESLDRDELQKAAAQEQASKMDDLMSQL
;
A
#
# COMPACT_ATOMS: atom_id res chain seq x y z
N MET A 1 -5.81 6.87 15.74
CA MET A 1 -6.05 6.21 14.43
C MET A 1 -7.53 6.28 14.09
N LEU A 2 -7.89 6.95 13.01
CA LEU A 2 -9.27 7.18 12.58
C LEU A 2 -9.94 5.93 12.02
N PHE A 3 -9.19 5.05 11.35
CA PHE A 3 -9.76 3.79 10.86
C PHE A 3 -9.85 2.76 11.99
N ASN A 4 -11.09 2.38 12.36
CA ASN A 4 -11.36 1.34 13.33
C ASN A 4 -11.88 0.09 12.62
N PHE A 5 -11.02 -0.93 12.53
CA PHE A 5 -11.33 -2.18 11.86
C PHE A 5 -12.56 -2.91 12.43
N GLN A 6 -12.70 -2.96 13.76
CA GLN A 6 -13.83 -3.64 14.39
C GLN A 6 -15.15 -2.90 14.14
N ALA A 7 -15.13 -1.58 14.15
CA ALA A 7 -16.30 -0.77 13.78
C ALA A 7 -16.67 -0.97 12.30
N PHE A 8 -15.68 -1.00 11.40
CA PHE A 8 -15.90 -1.27 9.98
C PHE A 8 -16.52 -2.66 9.74
N ILE A 9 -16.02 -3.70 10.40
CA ILE A 9 -16.61 -5.05 10.30
C ILE A 9 -18.03 -5.09 10.86
N ALA A 10 -18.30 -4.40 11.96
CA ALA A 10 -19.66 -4.29 12.50
C ALA A 10 -20.61 -3.62 11.49
N GLU A 11 -20.19 -2.52 10.87
CA GLU A 11 -20.96 -1.84 9.82
C GLU A 11 -21.18 -2.74 8.59
N MET A 12 -20.17 -3.51 8.16
CA MET A 12 -20.32 -4.47 7.06
C MET A 12 -21.39 -5.53 7.35
N ARG A 13 -21.53 -5.97 8.60
CA ARG A 13 -22.56 -6.96 9.00
C ARG A 13 -23.99 -6.40 8.92
N GLU A 14 -24.15 -5.07 8.96
CA GLU A 14 -25.45 -4.40 8.89
C GLU A 14 -25.91 -4.12 7.45
N LYS A 15 -24.98 -4.11 6.49
CA LYS A 15 -25.25 -3.81 5.07
C LYS A 15 -25.48 -5.10 4.28
N GLU A 16 -26.64 -5.24 3.64
CA GLU A 16 -27.01 -6.47 2.92
C GLU A 16 -25.99 -6.91 1.86
N ASP A 17 -25.41 -5.95 1.13
CA ASP A 17 -24.41 -6.19 0.08
C ASP A 17 -23.03 -6.59 0.61
N LYS A 18 -22.71 -6.21 1.86
CA LYS A 18 -21.39 -6.48 2.47
C LYS A 18 -21.42 -7.61 3.50
N LYS A 19 -22.59 -7.89 4.06
CA LYS A 19 -22.78 -8.92 5.08
C LYS A 19 -22.35 -10.30 4.57
N GLU A 20 -22.63 -10.61 3.30
CA GLU A 20 -22.23 -11.88 2.67
C GLU A 20 -20.71 -12.08 2.69
N ILE A 21 -19.92 -11.01 2.50
CA ILE A 21 -18.45 -11.07 2.55
C ILE A 21 -17.99 -11.50 3.94
N VAL A 22 -18.56 -10.89 4.99
CA VAL A 22 -18.23 -11.21 6.39
C VAL A 22 -18.60 -12.65 6.71
N GLU A 23 -19.83 -13.08 6.36
CA GLU A 23 -20.31 -14.44 6.62
C GLU A 23 -19.48 -15.50 5.90
N LYS A 24 -19.14 -15.28 4.63
CA LYS A 24 -18.26 -16.18 3.87
C LYS A 24 -16.86 -16.24 4.45
N TYR A 25 -16.28 -15.09 4.82
CA TYR A 25 -14.98 -15.07 5.45
C TYR A 25 -14.98 -15.88 6.75
N GLU A 26 -15.95 -15.64 7.63
CA GLU A 26 -16.03 -16.31 8.93
C GLU A 26 -16.31 -17.82 8.81
N LYS A 27 -17.05 -18.24 7.78
CA LYS A 27 -17.26 -19.65 7.46
C LYS A 27 -15.94 -20.39 7.18
N TRP A 28 -14.99 -19.75 6.50
CA TRP A 28 -13.75 -20.38 6.08
C TRP A 28 -12.59 -20.20 7.07
N PHE A 29 -12.56 -19.06 7.77
CA PHE A 29 -11.40 -18.65 8.57
C PHE A 29 -11.72 -18.46 10.07
N GLY A 30 -12.98 -18.62 10.46
CA GLY A 30 -13.46 -18.38 11.81
C GLY A 30 -13.81 -16.91 12.08
N PRO A 31 -14.32 -16.59 13.28
CA PRO A 31 -14.82 -15.25 13.62
C PRO A 31 -13.76 -14.16 13.42
N ILE A 32 -14.16 -13.04 12.80
CA ILE A 32 -13.28 -11.88 12.65
C ILE A 32 -13.16 -11.19 14.01
N GLN A 33 -11.98 -11.28 14.61
CA GLN A 33 -11.65 -10.72 15.92
C GLN A 33 -10.24 -10.12 15.89
N GLY A 34 -9.96 -9.22 16.84
CA GLY A 34 -8.64 -8.58 16.96
C GLY A 34 -8.41 -7.47 15.94
N GLU A 35 -7.16 -7.24 15.58
CA GLU A 35 -6.77 -6.18 14.64
C GLU A 35 -6.63 -6.72 13.21
N ILE A 36 -6.45 -5.81 12.24
CA ILE A 36 -6.11 -6.20 10.85
C ILE A 36 -4.91 -7.15 10.82
N LYS A 37 -3.91 -6.86 11.64
CA LYS A 37 -2.66 -7.64 11.70
C LYS A 37 -2.86 -9.06 12.19
N ASP A 38 -4.01 -9.36 12.81
CA ASP A 38 -4.37 -10.70 13.25
C ASP A 38 -5.00 -11.55 12.15
N GLN A 39 -5.52 -10.93 11.09
CA GLN A 39 -6.27 -11.61 10.05
C GLN A 39 -5.36 -12.45 9.16
N GLN A 40 -5.89 -13.58 8.68
CA GLN A 40 -5.13 -14.54 7.87
C GLN A 40 -4.68 -13.94 6.54
N TRP A 41 -5.55 -13.18 5.85
CA TRP A 41 -5.17 -12.47 4.62
C TRP A 41 -4.02 -11.48 4.81
N TYR A 42 -3.92 -10.86 5.99
CA TYR A 42 -2.81 -9.96 6.30
C TYR A 42 -1.50 -10.74 6.51
N LYS A 43 -1.55 -11.75 7.39
CA LYS A 43 -0.38 -12.56 7.79
C LYS A 43 0.21 -13.36 6.63
N GLU A 44 -0.62 -13.84 5.71
CA GLU A 44 -0.14 -14.65 4.59
C GLU A 44 0.35 -13.82 3.40
N TYR A 45 -0.11 -12.58 3.25
CA TYR A 45 0.16 -11.78 2.05
C TYR A 45 0.68 -10.39 2.36
N LEU A 46 -0.13 -9.51 2.98
CA LEU A 46 0.22 -8.09 3.12
C LEU A 46 1.46 -7.82 3.98
N ILE A 47 1.74 -8.66 4.97
CA ILE A 47 2.92 -8.51 5.83
C ILE A 47 4.25 -8.53 5.02
N ASN A 48 4.23 -9.14 3.83
CA ASN A 48 5.41 -9.30 2.99
C ASN A 48 5.76 -8.04 2.17
N PHE A 49 4.91 -7.01 2.19
CA PHE A 49 5.21 -5.72 1.58
C PHE A 49 6.08 -4.90 2.55
N ALA A 50 7.34 -4.71 2.15
CA ALA A 50 8.30 -3.88 2.88
C ALA A 50 7.84 -2.41 2.89
N ASN A 51 8.15 -1.72 3.98
CA ASN A 51 7.76 -0.33 4.16
C ASN A 51 8.76 0.61 3.49
N HIS A 52 8.29 1.79 3.09
CA HIS A 52 9.11 2.90 2.62
C HIS A 52 8.55 4.20 3.18
N ALA A 53 9.41 5.19 3.46
CA ALA A 53 8.96 6.49 3.93
C ALA A 53 8.41 7.31 2.75
N PHE A 54 7.28 7.98 2.96
CA PHE A 54 6.67 8.86 1.96
C PHE A 54 5.91 9.98 2.63
N LYS A 55 5.70 11.05 1.87
CA LYS A 55 4.98 12.24 2.30
C LYS A 55 3.50 11.92 2.48
N VAL A 56 2.98 12.36 3.62
CA VAL A 56 1.57 12.22 4.02
C VAL A 56 1.01 13.61 4.33
N PRO A 57 -0.32 13.81 4.32
CA PRO A 57 -0.90 15.09 4.72
C PRO A 57 -0.47 15.44 6.15
N GLU A 58 0.14 16.61 6.34
CA GLU A 58 0.74 17.03 7.62
C GLU A 58 -0.26 16.94 8.79
N GLU A 59 -1.50 17.36 8.53
CA GLU A 59 -2.61 17.37 9.48
C GLU A 59 -3.06 15.97 9.93
N LEU A 60 -2.65 14.91 9.22
CA LEU A 60 -3.10 13.53 9.41
C LEU A 60 -1.97 12.58 9.82
N GLN A 61 -0.75 13.08 10.05
CA GLN A 61 0.44 12.25 10.33
C GLN A 61 0.22 11.20 11.43
N GLU A 62 -0.51 11.54 12.49
CA GLU A 62 -0.79 10.64 13.62
C GLU A 62 -2.17 9.96 13.55
N GLU A 63 -2.96 10.27 12.52
CA GLU A 63 -4.35 9.84 12.40
C GLU A 63 -4.51 8.49 11.72
N PHE A 64 -3.49 7.98 11.02
CA PHE A 64 -3.55 6.70 10.29
C PHE A 64 -2.31 5.84 10.48
N ASP A 65 -2.45 4.52 10.32
CA ASP A 65 -1.31 3.60 10.22
C ASP A 65 -0.75 3.65 8.78
N TRP A 66 0.10 4.62 8.48
CA TRP A 66 0.63 4.82 7.11
C TRP A 66 1.38 3.61 6.57
N LYS A 67 2.00 2.82 7.44
CA LYS A 67 2.62 1.56 7.06
C LYS A 67 1.58 0.55 6.59
N LEU A 68 0.48 0.41 7.33
CA LEU A 68 -0.62 -0.47 6.92
C LEU A 68 -1.27 0.02 5.63
N LEU A 69 -1.51 1.34 5.47
CA LEU A 69 -2.02 1.89 4.22
C LEU A 69 -1.11 1.52 3.04
N LEU A 70 0.21 1.66 3.21
CA LEU A 70 1.17 1.31 2.17
C LEU A 70 1.10 -0.17 1.79
N GLN A 71 1.00 -1.06 2.78
CA GLN A 71 0.85 -2.49 2.54
C GLN A 71 -0.47 -2.82 1.82
N LEU A 72 -1.57 -2.17 2.20
CA LEU A 72 -2.86 -2.32 1.53
C LEU A 72 -2.81 -1.86 0.07
N VAL A 73 -2.21 -0.69 -0.19
CA VAL A 73 -2.04 -0.13 -1.54
C VAL A 73 -1.16 -1.03 -2.41
N GLY A 74 -0.02 -1.48 -1.88
CA GLY A 74 0.90 -2.35 -2.61
C GLY A 74 0.29 -3.73 -2.92
N GLY A 75 -0.50 -4.25 -1.99
CA GLY A 75 -1.18 -5.54 -2.13
C GLY A 75 -2.46 -5.52 -2.96
N SER A 76 -2.99 -4.33 -3.28
CA SER A 76 -4.27 -4.15 -3.93
C SER A 76 -4.30 -4.62 -5.38
N PHE A 77 -5.41 -5.21 -5.82
CA PHE A 77 -5.63 -5.58 -7.23
C PHE A 77 -6.38 -4.49 -8.01
N SER A 78 -7.09 -3.62 -7.31
CA SER A 78 -7.88 -2.51 -7.85
C SER A 78 -7.07 -1.24 -8.13
N SER A 79 -5.82 -1.16 -7.66
CA SER A 79 -4.96 0.00 -7.89
C SER A 79 -3.52 -0.40 -8.19
N GLU A 80 -2.81 0.48 -8.89
CA GLU A 80 -1.36 0.49 -9.00
C GLU A 80 -0.81 1.67 -8.20
N CYS A 81 0.46 1.60 -7.81
CA CYS A 81 1.11 2.71 -7.11
C CYS A 81 2.57 2.85 -7.50
N MET A 82 3.11 4.04 -7.28
CA MET A 82 4.50 4.37 -7.57
C MET A 82 5.01 5.45 -6.62
N PHE A 83 6.32 5.44 -6.40
CA PHE A 83 7.02 6.50 -5.68
C PHE A 83 7.67 7.46 -6.66
N GLU A 84 7.50 8.76 -6.42
CA GLU A 84 8.08 9.82 -7.23
C GLU A 84 8.68 10.89 -6.32
N LYS A 85 9.71 11.61 -6.75
CA LYS A 85 10.15 12.84 -6.06
C LYS A 85 9.70 14.04 -6.87
N GLU A 86 9.16 15.05 -6.20
CA GLU A 86 8.72 16.29 -6.86
C GLU A 86 9.91 17.09 -7.42
N SER A 87 11.08 16.96 -6.81
CA SER A 87 12.33 17.55 -7.27
C SER A 87 13.48 16.56 -7.10
N GLN A 88 14.58 16.82 -7.79
CA GLN A 88 15.83 16.06 -7.60
C GLN A 88 16.70 16.64 -6.47
N GLU A 89 16.19 17.64 -5.74
CA GLU A 89 16.92 18.32 -4.68
C GLU A 89 17.19 17.38 -3.49
N GLU A 90 18.27 17.68 -2.77
CA GLU A 90 18.68 16.91 -1.61
C GLU A 90 17.65 17.08 -0.48
N GLY A 91 17.20 15.97 0.09
CA GLY A 91 16.14 15.95 1.10
C GLY A 91 14.71 15.94 0.55
N ALA A 92 14.51 15.90 -0.78
CA ALA A 92 13.18 15.74 -1.35
C ALA A 92 12.53 14.42 -0.91
N GLU A 93 11.38 14.52 -0.24
CA GLU A 93 10.60 13.37 0.22
C GLU A 93 9.96 12.61 -0.95
N TRP A 94 9.79 11.30 -0.77
CA TRP A 94 9.06 10.48 -1.73
C TRP A 94 7.56 10.77 -1.64
N GLU A 95 6.92 11.04 -2.76
CA GLU A 95 5.47 11.07 -2.91
C GLU A 95 4.96 9.70 -3.33
N LEU A 96 3.89 9.22 -2.67
CA LEU A 96 3.19 8.01 -3.08
C LEU A 96 2.00 8.39 -3.96
N THR A 97 2.04 7.97 -5.22
CA THR A 97 0.95 8.14 -6.18
C THR A 97 0.17 6.85 -6.33
N ILE A 98 -1.16 6.92 -6.22
CA ILE A 98 -2.09 5.81 -6.44
C ILE A 98 -2.85 6.05 -7.75
N SER A 99 -2.86 5.03 -8.61
CA SER A 99 -3.63 5.02 -9.86
C SER A 99 -4.71 3.95 -9.81
N VAL A 100 -5.94 4.33 -10.12
CA VAL A 100 -7.09 3.43 -10.27
C VAL A 100 -7.61 3.56 -11.69
N LYS A 101 -7.77 2.43 -12.38
CA LYS A 101 -8.32 2.38 -13.73
C LYS A 101 -9.65 1.61 -13.73
N SER A 102 -10.69 2.23 -14.30
CA SER A 102 -12.00 1.62 -14.49
C SER A 102 -12.47 1.88 -15.92
N GLY A 103 -12.40 0.84 -16.76
CA GLY A 103 -12.63 0.96 -18.20
C GLY A 103 -11.67 1.97 -18.85
N ASP A 104 -12.23 3.00 -19.47
CA ASP A 104 -11.49 4.10 -20.11
C ASP A 104 -11.12 5.23 -19.15
N GLN A 105 -11.62 5.21 -17.91
CA GLN A 105 -11.32 6.23 -16.91
C GLN A 105 -10.11 5.82 -16.08
N SER A 106 -9.18 6.76 -15.89
CA SER A 106 -8.05 6.62 -14.98
C SER A 106 -8.04 7.81 -14.02
N VAL A 107 -7.91 7.51 -12.73
CA VAL A 107 -7.73 8.51 -11.68
C VAL A 107 -6.37 8.27 -11.05
N VAL A 108 -5.58 9.33 -10.97
CA VAL A 108 -4.24 9.32 -10.38
C VAL A 108 -4.22 10.39 -9.29
N LYS A 109 -3.80 10.03 -8.07
CA LYS A 109 -3.73 10.97 -6.94
C LYS A 109 -2.50 10.70 -6.09
N LYS A 110 -1.89 11.77 -5.57
CA LYS A 110 -0.87 11.70 -4.52
C LYS A 110 -1.54 11.51 -3.17
N VAL A 111 -0.97 10.67 -2.31
CA VAL A 111 -1.50 10.43 -0.96
C VAL A 111 -1.41 11.67 -0.08
N SER A 112 -0.38 12.50 -0.25
CA SER A 112 -0.19 13.77 0.47
C SER A 112 -1.29 14.80 0.21
N GLU A 113 -2.04 14.66 -0.89
CA GLU A 113 -3.14 15.56 -1.29
C GLU A 113 -4.52 15.03 -0.86
N LEU A 114 -4.59 13.84 -0.26
CA LEU A 114 -5.85 13.20 0.11
C LEU A 114 -6.39 13.73 1.44
N TRP A 115 -7.70 13.90 1.47
CA TRP A 115 -8.42 14.28 2.68
C TRP A 115 -8.67 13.04 3.54
N SER A 116 -8.90 13.24 4.84
CA SER A 116 -9.09 12.15 5.81
C SER A 116 -10.16 11.13 5.39
N PHE A 117 -11.30 11.60 4.85
CA PHE A 117 -12.37 10.72 4.36
C PHE A 117 -11.96 9.91 3.13
N GLN A 118 -11.06 10.43 2.28
CA GLN A 118 -10.55 9.70 1.12
C GLN A 118 -9.59 8.60 1.58
N ILE A 119 -8.73 8.88 2.57
CA ILE A 119 -7.83 7.89 3.15
C ILE A 119 -8.63 6.80 3.87
N MET A 120 -9.63 7.17 4.67
CA MET A 120 -10.55 6.22 5.31
C MET A 120 -11.21 5.32 4.28
N ARG A 121 -11.67 5.87 3.16
CA ARG A 121 -12.27 5.10 2.07
C ARG A 121 -11.29 4.12 1.42
N LEU A 122 -10.00 4.45 1.32
CA LEU A 122 -8.97 3.52 0.83
C LEU A 122 -8.83 2.30 1.75
N TYR A 123 -8.81 2.50 3.07
CA TYR A 123 -8.79 1.39 4.03
C TYR A 123 -9.98 0.46 3.84
N GLU A 124 -11.20 1.01 3.78
CA GLU A 124 -12.42 0.22 3.59
C GLU A 124 -12.36 -0.61 2.30
N ILE A 125 -12.00 0.02 1.19
CA ILE A 125 -11.94 -0.64 -0.13
C ILE A 125 -10.92 -1.77 -0.11
N TYR A 126 -9.69 -1.50 0.36
CA TYR A 126 -8.63 -2.49 0.29
C TYR A 126 -8.81 -3.61 1.32
N VAL A 127 -9.34 -3.34 2.51
CA VAL A 127 -9.67 -4.40 3.48
C VAL A 127 -10.76 -5.31 2.92
N GLU A 128 -11.83 -4.74 2.35
CA GLU A 128 -12.91 -5.49 1.71
C GLU A 128 -12.41 -6.32 0.53
N GLU A 129 -11.54 -5.74 -0.32
CA GLU A 129 -10.90 -6.45 -1.43
C GLU A 129 -10.06 -7.64 -0.93
N GLN A 130 -9.22 -7.46 0.09
CA GLN A 130 -8.37 -8.54 0.59
C GLN A 130 -9.17 -9.66 1.25
N MET A 131 -10.27 -9.35 1.93
CA MET A 131 -11.21 -10.36 2.42
C MET A 131 -11.83 -11.14 1.27
N ASN A 132 -12.35 -10.46 0.25
CA ASN A 132 -12.95 -11.08 -0.94
C ASN A 132 -11.97 -12.00 -1.68
N LEU A 133 -10.76 -11.53 -1.98
CA LEU A 133 -9.74 -12.33 -2.64
C LEU A 133 -9.38 -13.57 -1.82
N HIS A 134 -9.34 -13.46 -0.49
CA HIS A 134 -9.02 -14.59 0.38
C HIS A 134 -10.16 -15.62 0.45
N ILE A 135 -11.42 -15.16 0.40
CA ILE A 135 -12.59 -16.04 0.26
C ILE A 135 -12.51 -16.80 -1.08
N LEU A 136 -12.27 -16.09 -2.19
CA LEU A 136 -12.21 -16.70 -3.52
C LEU A 136 -11.14 -17.80 -3.63
N ILE A 137 -9.98 -17.61 -2.97
CA ILE A 137 -8.95 -18.66 -2.87
C ILE A 137 -9.49 -19.97 -2.24
N LYS A 138 -10.49 -19.89 -1.35
CA LYS A 138 -11.10 -21.07 -0.71
C LYS A 138 -12.28 -21.64 -1.48
N GLU A 139 -13.03 -20.81 -2.21
CA GLU A 139 -14.26 -21.23 -2.87
C GLU A 139 -14.00 -21.83 -4.26
N GLU A 140 -13.02 -21.31 -5.01
CA GLU A 140 -12.82 -21.68 -6.42
C GLU A 140 -11.35 -22.00 -6.73
N GLU A 141 -11.04 -23.26 -7.03
CA GLU A 141 -9.66 -23.72 -7.30
C GLU A 141 -8.99 -22.98 -8.46
N LYS A 142 -9.76 -22.68 -9.51
CA LYS A 142 -9.26 -21.94 -10.68
C LYS A 142 -8.93 -20.49 -10.34
N ASP A 143 -9.77 -19.83 -9.54
CA ASP A 143 -9.51 -18.46 -9.09
C ASP A 143 -8.36 -18.41 -8.09
N ALA A 144 -8.20 -19.45 -7.27
CA ALA A 144 -7.08 -19.56 -6.33
C ALA A 144 -5.72 -19.46 -7.05
N GLU A 145 -5.51 -20.21 -8.14
CA GLU A 145 -4.26 -20.16 -8.90
C GLU A 145 -4.00 -18.75 -9.48
N ALA A 146 -5.02 -18.14 -10.09
CA ALA A 146 -4.91 -16.80 -10.66
C ALA A 146 -4.60 -15.73 -9.58
N ILE A 147 -5.31 -15.77 -8.45
CA ILE A 147 -5.13 -14.82 -7.34
C ILE A 147 -3.74 -15.00 -6.73
N LEU A 148 -3.31 -16.23 -6.44
CA LEU A 148 -2.00 -16.50 -5.86
C LEU A 148 -0.86 -16.10 -6.82
N GLY A 149 -1.02 -16.37 -8.11
CA GLY A 149 -0.09 -15.92 -9.14
C GLY A 149 0.02 -14.39 -9.20
N GLN A 150 -1.11 -13.68 -9.16
CA GLN A 150 -1.12 -12.22 -9.16
C GLN A 150 -0.53 -11.64 -7.86
N ARG A 151 -0.82 -12.24 -6.70
CA ARG A 151 -0.19 -11.87 -5.41
C ARG A 151 1.34 -12.00 -5.47
N HIS A 152 1.83 -13.09 -6.06
CA HIS A 152 3.27 -13.29 -6.25
C HIS A 152 3.88 -12.20 -7.14
N LEU A 153 3.30 -11.95 -8.31
CA LEU A 153 3.77 -10.90 -9.24
C LEU A 153 3.75 -9.50 -8.61
N ARG A 154 2.73 -9.19 -7.80
CA ARG A 154 2.65 -7.91 -7.08
C ARG A 154 3.78 -7.76 -6.07
N LEU A 155 4.09 -8.80 -5.30
CA LEU A 155 5.21 -8.80 -4.36
C LEU A 155 6.56 -8.66 -5.08
N GLU A 156 6.76 -9.32 -6.21
CA GLU A 156 7.99 -9.18 -6.99
C GLU A 156 8.16 -7.76 -7.54
N ARG A 157 7.10 -7.18 -8.12
CA ARG A 157 7.10 -5.79 -8.59
C ARG A 157 7.39 -4.81 -7.45
N TRP A 158 6.80 -5.04 -6.28
CA TRP A 158 7.04 -4.22 -5.11
C TRP A 158 8.51 -4.23 -4.69
N LYS A 159 9.13 -5.41 -4.62
CA LYS A 159 10.56 -5.56 -4.28
C LYS A 159 11.44 -4.82 -5.28
N LEU A 160 11.22 -5.05 -6.58
CA LEU A 160 11.98 -4.39 -7.65
C LEU A 160 11.83 -2.86 -7.61
N MET A 161 10.63 -2.36 -7.30
CA MET A 161 10.39 -0.94 -7.13
C MET A 161 11.24 -0.38 -6.00
N LEU A 162 11.18 -0.96 -4.79
CA LEU A 162 11.98 -0.48 -3.66
C LEU A 162 13.49 -0.58 -3.90
N GLU A 163 13.96 -1.68 -4.49
CA GLU A 163 15.38 -1.82 -4.88
C GLU A 163 15.83 -0.74 -5.87
N SER A 164 14.93 -0.26 -6.74
CA SER A 164 15.25 0.85 -7.64
C SER A 164 15.39 2.18 -6.90
N LEU A 165 14.56 2.44 -5.89
CA LEU A 165 14.66 3.65 -5.05
C LEU A 165 15.99 3.67 -4.29
N ASP A 166 16.39 2.54 -3.70
CA ASP A 166 17.64 2.43 -2.95
C ASP A 166 18.86 2.66 -3.85
N ARG A 167 18.84 2.11 -5.07
CA ARG A 167 19.94 2.30 -6.04
C ARG A 167 20.05 3.76 -6.47
N ASP A 168 18.93 4.43 -6.70
CA ASP A 168 18.92 5.84 -7.08
C ASP A 168 19.49 6.73 -5.97
N GLU A 169 19.21 6.41 -4.70
CA GLU A 169 19.78 7.12 -3.55
C GLU A 169 21.28 6.88 -3.41
N LEU A 170 21.75 5.63 -3.57
CA LEU A 170 23.19 5.30 -3.52
C LEU A 170 23.99 5.98 -4.65
N GLN A 171 23.46 6.01 -5.87
CA GLN A 171 24.14 6.65 -7.00
C GLN A 171 24.27 8.16 -6.81
N LYS A 172 23.23 8.83 -6.27
CA LYS A 172 23.26 10.26 -5.97
C LYS A 172 24.29 10.60 -4.88
N ALA A 173 24.29 9.85 -3.78
CA ALA A 173 25.27 10.04 -2.70
C ALA A 173 26.71 9.89 -3.22
N ALA A 174 26.99 8.88 -4.05
CA ALA A 174 28.31 8.68 -4.65
C ALA A 174 28.71 9.82 -5.60
N ALA A 175 27.78 10.34 -6.41
CA ALA A 175 28.04 11.46 -7.31
C ALA A 175 28.33 12.77 -6.55
N GLN A 176 27.60 13.03 -5.47
CA GLN A 176 27.83 14.19 -4.60
C GLN A 176 29.17 14.10 -3.88
N GLU A 177 29.55 12.92 -3.35
CA GLU A 177 30.85 12.72 -2.71
C GLU A 177 32.01 12.92 -3.71
N GLN A 178 31.83 12.53 -4.97
CA GLN A 178 32.82 12.80 -6.02
C GLN A 178 32.89 14.30 -6.37
N ALA A 179 31.75 14.98 -6.44
CA ALA A 179 31.70 16.41 -6.72
C ALA A 179 32.34 17.24 -5.61
N SER A 180 32.06 16.95 -4.33
CA SER A 180 32.65 17.65 -3.19
C SER A 180 34.17 17.45 -3.13
N LYS A 181 34.65 16.22 -3.33
CA LYS A 181 36.10 15.93 -3.41
C LYS A 181 36.79 16.69 -4.55
N MET A 182 36.11 16.85 -5.68
CA MET A 182 36.65 17.62 -6.82
C MET A 182 36.70 19.12 -6.51
N ASP A 183 35.66 19.67 -5.87
CA ASP A 183 35.61 21.09 -5.49
C ASP A 183 36.67 21.43 -4.43
N ASP A 184 36.86 20.57 -3.44
CA ASP A 184 37.92 20.68 -2.44
C ASP A 184 39.31 20.70 -3.09
N LEU A 185 39.57 19.82 -4.06
CA LEU A 185 40.83 19.78 -4.80
C LEU A 185 41.07 21.05 -5.64
N MET A 186 40.01 21.60 -6.24
CA MET A 186 40.08 22.82 -7.05
C MET A 186 40.27 24.08 -6.18
N SER A 187 39.75 24.08 -4.95
CA SER A 187 39.93 25.19 -4.00
C SER A 187 41.35 25.28 -3.39
N GLN A 188 42.15 24.21 -3.54
CA GLN A 188 43.53 24.12 -3.04
C GLN A 188 44.59 24.49 -4.10
N LEU A 189 44.18 24.79 -5.33
CA LEU A 189 45.02 25.24 -6.45
C LEU A 189 44.95 26.76 -6.63
#